data_AF-A0A0B5FK20-F1
#
_entry.id   AF-A0A0B5FK20-F1
#
_cell.length_a   1.000
_cell.length_b   1.000
_cell.length_c   1.000
_cell.angle_alpha   90.00
_cell.angle_beta   90.00
_cell.angle_gamma   90.00
#
_symmetry.space_group_name_H-M   'P 1'
#
loop_
_entity.id
_entity.type
_entity.pdbx_description
1 polymer ?
#
loop_
_entity_poly.entity_id
_entity_poly.type
_entity_poly.pdbx_seq_one_letter_code
_entity_poly.pdbx_strand_id
1 'polypeptide(L)'
;MTYSAKSLIFFMPEALQSMCFRAISAPHLHGALRTQEFMKDPQQELNSFEYPVGFQPWSDALTGRKTPQQEGYTYHLLENSRDAFRFHAVLNASRVASLFHEFARFLGDEAFFILEFYEDQVGSTRPADSTDRPLPTIFYSPYMPVTEVIEMVTPYLPRLVHDGFVGFGLANNREGMELFYSEEKVITCFTGNHLRVMDLFSRLGLQHDPELLFPTDFGHDHLSLLWHPREHLPKPLRELDEKALDYVHFCRDLTEDLDMYPVEESLSFFLSKRDQDIIEGILLRHEEYAEFAEDDFGNLLFDWNDFVLECEGGFTGDLWEYQQGLQLRDMIQYVIDESPEVQREKIIDIIGETDERFKKILTDRRKRLAHAPPEGNQHERFWYHGIVRNAGAELRRDLIRSGWYHN
;
A
#
# COMPACT_ATOMS: atom_id res chain seq x y z
N MET A 1 16.17 -14.49 22.01
CA MET A 1 16.08 -13.02 21.99
C MET A 1 16.98 -12.49 20.89
N THR A 2 16.46 -12.52 19.67
CA THR A 2 16.93 -11.83 18.48
C THR A 2 15.62 -11.47 17.80
N TYR A 3 15.15 -10.25 18.02
CA TYR A 3 13.91 -9.74 17.42
C TYR A 3 14.17 -9.59 15.91
N SER A 4 13.47 -10.39 15.10
CA SER A 4 13.32 -10.12 13.68
C SER A 4 12.32 -8.97 13.57
N ALA A 5 12.82 -7.79 13.23
CA ALA A 5 11.98 -6.73 12.72
C ALA A 5 11.41 -7.17 11.37
N LYS A 6 10.22 -6.65 11.04
CA LYS A 6 9.49 -6.68 9.76
C LYS A 6 8.26 -7.58 9.79
N SER A 7 7.14 -6.92 10.08
CA SER A 7 5.85 -7.06 9.41
C SER A 7 5.07 -5.81 9.79
N LEU A 8 4.71 -4.96 8.82
CA LEU A 8 3.82 -3.81 9.01
C LEU A 8 2.67 -3.95 8.02
N ILE A 9 1.46 -3.68 8.51
CA ILE A 9 0.24 -3.88 7.74
C ILE A 9 0.23 -3.09 6.42
N PHE A 10 -0.20 -3.79 5.37
CA PHE A 10 -0.56 -3.20 4.09
C PHE A 10 -1.99 -2.66 4.14
N PHE A 11 -2.10 -1.36 3.88
CA PHE A 11 -3.22 -0.86 3.12
C PHE A 11 -2.67 -0.47 1.74
N MET A 12 -3.34 -0.90 0.68
CA MET A 12 -3.04 -0.45 -0.67
C MET A 12 -4.33 -0.20 -1.45
N PRO A 13 -4.35 0.79 -2.35
CA PRO A 13 -5.51 1.12 -3.14
C PRO A 13 -5.81 0.02 -4.17
N GLU A 14 -7.05 -0.45 -4.26
CA GLU A 14 -7.54 -1.25 -5.41
C GLU A 14 -7.39 -0.54 -6.78
N ALA A 15 -6.82 0.66 -6.83
CA ALA A 15 -6.58 1.41 -8.07
C ALA A 15 -5.66 0.67 -9.07
N LEU A 16 -4.95 -0.38 -8.65
CA LEU A 16 -4.14 -1.19 -9.57
C LEU A 16 -4.88 -2.37 -10.22
N GLN A 17 -6.12 -2.72 -9.80
CA GLN A 17 -6.79 -3.94 -10.31
C GLN A 17 -7.95 -3.75 -11.30
N SER A 18 -8.32 -2.54 -11.71
CA SER A 18 -9.36 -2.38 -12.75
C SER A 18 -9.25 -1.14 -13.60
N MET A 19 -8.31 -1.13 -14.56
CA MET A 19 -8.51 -0.46 -15.86
C MET A 19 -7.77 -1.22 -16.97
N CYS A 20 -8.23 -2.43 -17.28
CA CYS A 20 -7.85 -3.14 -18.49
C CYS A 20 -8.66 -2.57 -19.68
N PHE A 21 -8.25 -1.43 -20.24
CA PHE A 21 -8.81 -0.95 -21.51
C PHE A 21 -7.89 -1.30 -22.68
N ARG A 22 -8.44 -2.10 -23.60
CA ARG A 22 -7.87 -2.37 -24.92
C ARG A 22 -7.71 -1.06 -25.69
N ALA A 23 -6.47 -0.54 -25.80
CA ALA A 23 -6.15 0.44 -26.82
C ALA A 23 -6.15 -0.25 -28.19
N ILE A 24 -7.13 0.09 -29.02
CA ILE A 24 -7.17 -0.29 -30.43
C ILE A 24 -6.00 0.43 -31.12
N SER A 25 -5.04 -0.34 -31.63
CA SER A 25 -3.96 0.19 -32.46
C SER A 25 -4.52 0.77 -33.76
N ALA A 26 -4.18 2.02 -34.07
CA ALA A 26 -4.23 2.56 -35.43
C ALA A 26 -2.88 3.22 -35.77
N PRO A 27 -2.39 3.09 -37.01
CA PRO A 27 -0.96 3.14 -37.31
C PRO A 27 -0.46 4.53 -37.70
N HIS A 28 0.85 4.72 -37.47
CA HIS A 28 1.80 5.64 -38.11
C HIS A 28 1.25 6.83 -38.91
N LEU A 29 1.61 8.05 -38.47
CA LEU A 29 1.91 9.16 -39.38
C LEU A 29 3.01 10.06 -38.80
N HIS A 30 4.10 10.17 -39.55
CA HIS A 30 5.23 11.07 -39.35
C HIS A 30 4.82 12.55 -39.40
N GLY A 31 5.47 13.34 -38.53
CA GLY A 31 6.08 14.63 -38.89
C GLY A 31 5.19 15.87 -38.89
N ALA A 32 5.48 16.81 -37.98
CA ALA A 32 6.02 18.14 -38.30
C ALA A 32 5.92 19.07 -37.09
N LEU A 33 7.06 19.70 -36.77
CA LEU A 33 7.18 20.88 -35.90
C LEU A 33 6.16 21.97 -36.30
N ARG A 34 5.40 22.48 -35.32
CA ARG A 34 4.77 23.81 -35.42
C ARG A 34 4.73 24.49 -34.06
N THR A 35 5.60 25.47 -33.93
CA THR A 35 5.48 26.61 -33.01
C THR A 35 4.24 27.43 -33.39
N GLN A 36 3.31 27.61 -32.45
CA GLN A 36 2.36 28.71 -32.48
C GLN A 36 2.22 29.28 -31.07
N GLU A 37 2.86 30.43 -30.86
CA GLU A 37 2.59 31.34 -29.77
C GLU A 37 1.16 31.86 -29.89
N PHE A 38 0.31 31.58 -28.89
CA PHE A 38 -0.97 32.24 -28.71
C PHE A 38 -0.83 33.27 -27.59
N MET A 39 -0.92 34.55 -27.95
CA MET A 39 -1.12 35.66 -27.03
C MET A 39 -2.41 35.40 -26.22
N LYS A 40 -2.29 35.24 -24.90
CA LYS A 40 -3.43 35.22 -23.96
C LYS A 40 -3.71 36.63 -23.45
N ASP A 41 -5.01 36.94 -23.43
CA ASP A 41 -5.61 38.16 -22.91
C ASP A 41 -5.50 38.20 -21.36
N PRO A 42 -5.07 39.30 -20.70
CA PRO A 42 -4.66 39.28 -19.28
C PRO A 42 -5.81 39.26 -18.25
N GLN A 43 -7.05 38.91 -18.62
CA GLN A 43 -8.22 39.02 -17.72
C GLN A 43 -9.01 37.72 -17.50
N GLN A 44 -8.38 36.55 -17.72
CA GLN A 44 -8.98 35.23 -17.46
C GLN A 44 -8.21 34.40 -16.40
N GLU A 45 -7.54 35.07 -15.44
CA GLU A 45 -6.73 34.41 -14.39
C GLU A 45 -7.47 34.27 -13.05
N LEU A 46 -8.65 33.64 -13.03
CA LEU A 46 -9.21 33.10 -11.79
C LEU A 46 -9.74 31.68 -12.02
N ASN A 47 -8.99 30.72 -11.44
CA ASN A 47 -9.29 29.29 -11.26
C ASN A 47 -9.07 28.37 -12.47
N SER A 48 -7.87 28.34 -13.04
CA SER A 48 -7.40 27.14 -13.76
C SER A 48 -6.82 26.15 -12.77
N PHE A 49 -7.24 24.88 -12.84
CA PHE A 49 -6.63 23.80 -12.08
C PHE A 49 -5.12 23.68 -12.40
N GLU A 50 -4.29 23.60 -11.38
CA GLU A 50 -2.83 23.52 -11.47
C GLU A 50 -2.36 22.08 -11.25
N TYR A 51 -2.06 21.39 -12.35
CA TYR A 51 -1.46 20.07 -12.30
C TYR A 51 -0.02 20.12 -11.75
N PRO A 52 0.44 19.05 -11.09
CA PRO A 52 1.87 18.81 -10.89
C PRO A 52 2.64 18.92 -12.21
N VAL A 53 3.84 19.51 -12.22
CA VAL A 53 4.57 19.72 -13.48
C VAL A 53 4.96 18.43 -14.18
N GLY A 54 5.21 17.36 -13.42
CA GLY A 54 5.46 16.02 -13.94
C GLY A 54 4.22 15.29 -14.45
N PHE A 55 3.04 15.92 -14.43
CA PHE A 55 1.81 15.38 -14.98
C PHE A 55 1.32 16.24 -16.14
N GLN A 56 1.30 15.67 -17.35
CA GLN A 56 0.94 16.40 -18.56
C GLN A 56 -0.29 15.78 -19.25
N PRO A 57 -1.50 16.32 -19.05
CA PRO A 57 -2.66 15.91 -19.81
C PRO A 57 -2.47 16.14 -21.32
N TRP A 58 -2.93 15.21 -22.15
CA TRP A 58 -2.93 15.42 -23.59
C TRP A 58 -3.88 16.56 -23.98
N SER A 59 -3.47 17.42 -24.91
CA SER A 59 -4.26 18.57 -25.36
C SER A 59 -5.66 18.19 -25.84
N ASP A 60 -5.76 17.05 -26.52
CA ASP A 60 -7.00 16.54 -27.11
C ASP A 60 -7.95 15.97 -26.05
N ALA A 61 -7.41 15.58 -24.90
CA ALA A 61 -8.19 15.07 -23.78
C ALA A 61 -8.82 16.19 -22.93
N LEU A 62 -8.21 17.37 -22.95
CA LEU A 62 -8.72 18.58 -22.30
C LEU A 62 -9.69 19.38 -23.18
N THR A 63 -9.51 19.33 -24.50
CA THR A 63 -10.32 20.11 -25.45
C THR A 63 -11.68 19.45 -25.72
N GLY A 64 -12.75 20.24 -25.71
CA GLY A 64 -14.12 19.77 -25.99
C GLY A 64 -14.92 19.27 -24.77
N ARG A 65 -14.33 19.27 -23.57
CA ARG A 65 -15.06 18.97 -22.34
C ARG A 65 -16.02 20.11 -21.97
N LYS A 66 -17.22 19.75 -21.49
CA LYS A 66 -18.22 20.72 -21.02
C LYS A 66 -17.83 21.37 -19.69
N THR A 67 -17.07 20.65 -18.87
CA THR A 67 -16.59 21.06 -17.55
C THR A 67 -15.07 20.95 -17.50
N PRO A 68 -14.34 22.01 -17.09
CA PRO A 68 -12.91 21.93 -16.85
C PRO A 68 -12.63 21.06 -15.62
N GLN A 69 -11.40 20.57 -15.48
CA GLN A 69 -10.93 19.95 -14.24
C GLN A 69 -11.08 20.95 -13.09
N GLN A 70 -11.58 20.48 -11.95
CA GLN A 70 -11.71 21.24 -10.71
C GLN A 70 -11.16 20.42 -9.54
N GLU A 71 -10.93 21.11 -8.43
CA GLU A 71 -10.65 20.44 -7.16
C GLU A 71 -11.93 19.92 -6.55
N GLY A 72 -11.86 18.78 -5.87
CA GLY A 72 -13.02 18.19 -5.20
C GLY A 72 -12.71 16.81 -4.67
N TYR A 73 -13.74 16.15 -4.14
CA TYR A 73 -13.64 14.76 -3.75
C TYR A 73 -14.94 13.98 -3.97
N THR A 74 -14.81 12.67 -4.18
CA THR A 74 -15.87 11.67 -4.04
C THR A 74 -15.56 10.76 -2.85
N TYR A 75 -16.56 10.06 -2.35
CA TYR A 75 -16.36 9.02 -1.35
C TYR A 75 -17.42 7.94 -1.43
N HIS A 76 -17.04 6.72 -1.08
CA HIS A 76 -17.90 5.55 -1.08
C HIS A 76 -17.61 4.67 0.14
N LEU A 77 -18.57 3.85 0.52
CA LEU A 77 -18.32 2.78 1.48
C LEU A 77 -17.33 1.79 0.84
N LEU A 78 -16.32 1.36 1.60
CA LEU A 78 -15.35 0.39 1.13
C LEU A 78 -16.03 -0.96 0.89
N GLU A 79 -15.67 -1.63 -0.20
CA GLU A 79 -16.18 -2.97 -0.50
C GLU A 79 -15.89 -3.92 0.67
N ASN A 80 -16.86 -4.80 0.99
CA ASN A 80 -16.78 -5.73 2.11
C ASN A 80 -16.56 -5.07 3.50
N SER A 81 -16.85 -3.78 3.63
CA SER A 81 -16.85 -3.07 4.91
C SER A 81 -18.22 -2.48 5.21
N ARG A 82 -18.54 -2.34 6.51
CA ARG A 82 -19.79 -1.70 6.98
C ARG A 82 -19.57 -0.30 7.54
N ASP A 83 -18.32 0.06 7.82
CA ASP A 83 -17.97 1.29 8.54
C ASP A 83 -16.69 1.96 8.03
N ALA A 84 -16.03 1.39 7.03
CA ALA A 84 -14.88 2.01 6.37
C ALA A 84 -15.29 2.67 5.06
N PHE A 85 -14.66 3.80 4.77
CA PHE A 85 -14.93 4.63 3.61
C PHE A 85 -13.64 4.84 2.82
N ARG A 86 -13.78 4.86 1.50
CA ARG A 86 -12.75 5.29 0.55
C ARG A 86 -13.13 6.66 0.02
N PHE A 87 -12.19 7.59 0.08
CA PHE A 87 -12.27 8.90 -0.55
C PHE A 87 -11.32 8.96 -1.73
N HIS A 88 -11.75 9.61 -2.81
CA HIS A 88 -10.87 10.02 -3.89
C HIS A 88 -10.95 11.54 -4.01
N ALA A 89 -9.81 12.21 -3.99
CA ALA A 89 -9.73 13.66 -4.06
C ALA A 89 -8.72 14.11 -5.11
N VAL A 90 -9.02 15.25 -5.73
CA VAL A 90 -8.15 15.92 -6.68
C VAL A 90 -7.97 17.36 -6.20
N LEU A 91 -6.72 17.81 -6.09
CA LEU A 91 -6.37 19.16 -5.64
C LEU A 91 -5.25 19.72 -6.50
N ASN A 92 -5.14 21.04 -6.53
CA ASN A 92 -4.00 21.74 -7.09
C ASN A 92 -2.71 21.29 -6.39
N ALA A 93 -1.63 21.17 -7.16
CA ALA A 93 -0.33 20.72 -6.66
C ALA A 93 0.16 21.55 -5.45
N SER A 94 -0.08 22.87 -5.47
CA SER A 94 0.29 23.79 -4.40
C SER A 94 -0.35 23.48 -3.03
N ARG A 95 -1.42 22.67 -3.00
CA ARG A 95 -2.20 22.38 -1.81
C ARG A 95 -1.96 20.99 -1.23
N VAL A 96 -1.32 20.09 -1.99
CA VAL A 96 -1.07 18.69 -1.59
C VAL A 96 -0.24 18.63 -0.30
N ALA A 97 0.84 19.41 -0.20
CA ALA A 97 1.68 19.46 1.01
C ALA A 97 0.89 19.92 2.25
N SER A 98 -0.02 20.89 2.10
CA SER A 98 -0.85 21.36 3.21
C SER A 98 -1.83 20.29 3.68
N LEU A 99 -2.45 19.57 2.75
CA LEU A 99 -3.31 18.43 3.08
C LEU A 99 -2.52 17.32 3.79
N PHE A 100 -1.33 16.98 3.29
CA PHE A 100 -0.46 15.98 3.89
C PHE A 100 -0.16 16.30 5.36
N HIS A 101 0.24 17.54 5.66
CA HIS A 101 0.48 17.98 7.04
C HIS A 101 -0.78 18.01 7.91
N GLU A 102 -1.91 18.48 7.38
CA GLU A 102 -3.16 18.49 8.14
C GLU A 102 -3.69 17.08 8.41
N PHE A 103 -3.52 16.16 7.47
CA PHE A 103 -3.91 14.76 7.61
C PHE A 103 -3.09 14.04 8.69
N ALA A 104 -1.78 14.30 8.74
CA ALA A 104 -0.87 13.68 9.72
C ALA A 104 -1.33 13.89 11.17
N ARG A 105 -2.03 14.99 11.46
CA ARG A 105 -2.60 15.30 12.79
C ARG A 105 -3.67 14.30 13.24
N PHE A 106 -4.19 13.47 12.35
CA PHE A 106 -5.21 12.48 12.66
C PHE A 106 -4.67 11.09 12.95
N LEU A 107 -3.39 10.84 12.67
CA LEU A 107 -2.76 9.52 12.75
C LEU A 107 -2.30 9.14 14.17
N GLY A 108 -2.50 10.01 15.16
CA GLY A 108 -2.06 9.77 16.53
C GLY A 108 -0.58 10.09 16.72
N ASP A 109 0.12 9.30 17.55
CA ASP A 109 1.50 9.57 17.94
C ASP A 109 2.52 8.98 16.94
N GLU A 110 2.19 7.87 16.30
CA GLU A 110 3.04 7.16 15.35
C GLU A 110 2.35 6.95 13.99
N ALA A 111 3.14 6.83 12.94
CA ALA A 111 2.70 6.48 11.59
C ALA A 111 3.86 5.85 10.83
N PHE A 112 3.57 5.22 9.70
CA PHE A 112 4.58 4.90 8.70
C PHE A 112 4.34 5.72 7.43
N PHE A 113 5.44 6.01 6.74
CA PHE A 113 5.46 6.68 5.46
C PHE A 113 5.43 5.66 4.34
N ILE A 114 4.68 5.98 3.29
CA ILE A 114 4.57 5.17 2.08
C ILE A 114 5.25 5.93 0.95
N LEU A 115 6.11 5.26 0.19
CA LEU A 115 6.74 5.79 -1.01
C LEU A 115 6.62 4.78 -2.15
N GLU A 116 6.17 5.23 -3.31
CA GLU A 116 6.01 4.42 -4.52
C GLU A 116 6.83 5.07 -5.63
N PHE A 117 7.76 4.34 -6.24
CA PHE A 117 8.52 4.83 -7.39
C PHE A 117 9.18 3.68 -8.18
N TYR A 118 9.61 3.98 -9.41
CA TYR A 118 10.37 3.04 -10.23
C TYR A 118 11.85 3.03 -9.82
N GLU A 119 12.39 1.88 -9.39
CA GLU A 119 13.78 1.79 -8.95
C GLU A 119 14.81 2.05 -10.06
N ASP A 120 14.40 1.91 -11.32
CA ASP A 120 15.17 2.22 -12.52
C ASP A 120 14.48 3.30 -13.35
N GLN A 121 15.28 4.15 -14.02
CA GLN A 121 14.71 5.16 -14.91
C GLN A 121 13.91 4.53 -16.05
N VAL A 122 12.60 4.81 -16.05
CA VAL A 122 11.67 4.41 -17.11
C VAL A 122 12.21 4.85 -18.48
N GLY A 123 12.45 3.87 -19.37
CA GLY A 123 12.92 4.10 -20.74
C GLY A 123 14.43 3.97 -21.00
N SER A 124 15.26 3.73 -19.97
CA SER A 124 16.73 3.73 -20.12
C SER A 124 17.39 2.38 -20.46
N THR A 125 16.72 1.24 -20.23
CA THR A 125 17.40 -0.07 -20.24
C THR A 125 16.69 -1.19 -21.02
N ARG A 126 15.63 -0.89 -21.81
CA ARG A 126 14.78 -1.96 -22.33
C ARG A 126 14.85 -2.25 -23.84
N PRO A 127 14.94 -3.53 -24.24
CA PRO A 127 14.63 -3.95 -25.61
C PRO A 127 13.16 -3.64 -25.94
N ALA A 128 12.90 -3.10 -27.13
CA ALA A 128 11.59 -2.65 -27.60
C ALA A 128 10.48 -3.74 -27.61
N ASP A 129 10.85 -5.02 -27.42
CA ASP A 129 9.97 -6.19 -27.61
C ASP A 129 9.48 -6.83 -26.32
N SER A 130 9.70 -6.21 -25.16
CA SER A 130 9.30 -6.78 -23.87
C SER A 130 7.93 -6.25 -23.42
N THR A 131 7.00 -7.18 -23.16
CA THR A 131 5.58 -6.89 -22.90
C THR A 131 5.25 -6.50 -21.47
N ASP A 132 6.14 -6.80 -20.51
CA ASP A 132 5.84 -6.62 -19.09
C ASP A 132 6.10 -5.18 -18.67
N ARG A 133 5.10 -4.31 -18.54
CA ARG A 133 5.37 -2.93 -18.10
C ARG A 133 6.11 -2.95 -16.76
N PRO A 134 7.16 -2.13 -16.57
CA PRO A 134 7.74 -1.98 -15.25
C PRO A 134 6.62 -1.54 -14.30
N LEU A 135 6.60 -2.10 -13.11
CA LEU A 135 5.72 -1.67 -12.03
C LEU A 135 6.57 -0.87 -11.04
N PRO A 136 6.02 0.18 -10.42
CA PRO A 136 6.73 0.86 -9.36
C PRO A 136 6.91 -0.08 -8.17
N THR A 137 8.00 0.09 -7.43
CA THR A 137 8.24 -0.58 -6.16
C THR A 137 7.67 0.30 -5.04
N ILE A 138 7.03 -0.34 -4.08
CA ILE A 138 6.43 0.33 -2.92
C ILE A 138 7.31 0.08 -1.71
N PHE A 139 7.63 1.14 -0.98
CA PHE A 139 8.47 1.14 0.20
C PHE A 139 7.70 1.70 1.39
N TYR A 140 7.80 1.03 2.53
CA TYR A 140 7.26 1.51 3.80
C TYR A 140 8.40 1.83 4.76
N SER A 141 8.29 2.93 5.50
CA SER A 141 9.12 3.15 6.69
C SER A 141 8.63 2.25 7.83
N PRO A 142 9.43 2.02 8.89
CA PRO A 142 8.89 1.55 10.16
C PRO A 142 7.85 2.53 10.72
N TYR A 143 7.07 2.09 11.73
CA TYR A 143 6.32 3.02 12.57
C TYR A 143 7.30 3.94 13.29
N MET A 144 7.07 5.24 13.16
CA MET A 144 7.88 6.29 13.75
C MET A 144 6.98 7.40 14.29
N PRO A 145 7.46 8.24 15.22
CA PRO A 145 6.71 9.41 15.65
C PRO A 145 6.29 10.28 14.47
N VAL A 146 5.01 10.64 14.39
CA VAL A 146 4.46 11.41 13.26
C VAL A 146 5.26 12.69 13.01
N THR A 147 5.70 13.36 14.08
CA THR A 147 6.52 14.57 14.00
C THR A 147 7.85 14.33 13.29
N GLU A 148 8.49 13.20 13.55
CA GLU A 148 9.78 12.84 12.96
C GLU A 148 9.64 12.54 11.47
N VAL A 149 8.61 11.77 11.09
CA VAL A 149 8.29 11.49 9.68
C VAL A 149 8.02 12.79 8.92
N ILE A 150 7.21 13.69 9.49
CA ILE A 150 6.92 14.97 8.88
C ILE A 150 8.19 15.81 8.72
N GLU A 151 9.04 15.91 9.75
CA GLU A 151 10.29 16.66 9.69
C GLU A 151 11.24 16.13 8.61
N MET A 152 11.39 14.81 8.48
CA MET A 152 12.25 14.17 7.48
C MET A 152 11.71 14.29 6.06
N VAL A 153 10.39 14.19 5.85
CA VAL A 153 9.76 14.22 4.52
C VAL A 153 9.57 15.64 3.99
N THR A 154 9.38 16.63 4.86
CA THR A 154 9.08 18.03 4.46
C THR A 154 10.05 18.60 3.40
N PRO A 155 11.39 18.41 3.49
CA PRO A 155 12.33 18.87 2.47
C PRO A 155 12.15 18.23 1.10
N TYR A 156 11.53 17.04 1.04
CA TYR A 156 11.26 16.27 -0.18
C TYR A 156 9.88 16.56 -0.79
N LEU A 157 8.92 17.09 -0.02
CA LEU A 157 7.55 17.32 -0.48
C LEU A 157 7.43 18.05 -1.82
N PRO A 158 8.19 19.12 -2.13
CA PRO A 158 8.10 19.75 -3.44
C PRO A 158 8.43 18.79 -4.59
N ARG A 159 9.37 17.86 -4.38
CA ARG A 159 9.75 16.86 -5.39
C ARG A 159 8.68 15.77 -5.50
N LEU A 160 8.28 15.22 -4.35
CA LEU A 160 7.26 14.18 -4.24
C LEU A 160 5.91 14.59 -4.87
N VAL A 161 5.48 15.84 -4.66
CA VAL A 161 4.24 16.36 -5.23
C VAL A 161 4.34 16.50 -6.75
N HIS A 162 5.50 16.92 -7.26
CA HIS A 162 5.64 17.39 -8.63
C HIS A 162 6.19 16.36 -9.62
N ASP A 163 6.98 15.38 -9.20
CA ASP A 163 7.54 14.38 -10.12
C ASP A 163 6.45 13.41 -10.60
N GLY A 164 6.42 13.09 -11.89
CA GLY A 164 5.40 12.23 -12.49
C GLY A 164 5.47 10.78 -12.03
N PHE A 165 6.63 10.28 -11.62
CA PHE A 165 6.89 8.86 -11.37
C PHE A 165 6.88 8.47 -9.89
N VAL A 166 6.34 9.34 -9.04
CA VAL A 166 6.36 9.17 -7.59
C VAL A 166 4.96 9.27 -7.00
N GLY A 167 4.63 8.28 -6.19
CA GLY A 167 3.52 8.30 -5.25
C GLY A 167 4.04 8.32 -3.80
N PHE A 168 3.27 8.90 -2.89
CA PHE A 168 3.63 8.93 -1.48
C PHE A 168 2.42 9.07 -0.55
N GLY A 169 2.56 8.66 0.70
CA GLY A 169 1.47 8.68 1.65
C GLY A 169 1.90 8.53 3.11
N LEU A 170 0.91 8.56 3.98
CA LEU A 170 1.04 8.30 5.42
C LEU A 170 -0.11 7.41 5.86
N ALA A 171 0.19 6.47 6.74
CA ALA A 171 -0.80 5.58 7.30
C ALA A 171 -0.53 5.24 8.75
N ASN A 172 -1.62 4.91 9.45
CA ASN A 172 -1.61 4.25 10.73
C ASN A 172 -2.78 3.27 10.77
N ASN A 173 -2.45 1.98 10.88
CA ASN A 173 -3.44 0.92 10.78
C ASN A 173 -4.24 0.72 12.06
N ARG A 174 -3.66 1.08 13.21
CA ARG A 174 -4.37 1.15 14.50
C ARG A 174 -5.45 2.22 14.48
N GLU A 175 -5.17 3.35 13.83
CA GLU A 175 -6.18 4.39 13.58
C GLU A 175 -7.12 4.05 12.42
N GLY A 176 -6.80 3.03 11.63
CA GLY A 176 -7.54 2.64 10.43
C GLY A 176 -7.61 3.80 9.43
N MET A 177 -6.50 4.53 9.26
CA MET A 177 -6.40 5.71 8.42
C MET A 177 -5.18 5.64 7.51
N GLU A 178 -5.40 5.94 6.23
CA GLU A 178 -4.36 6.07 5.21
C GLU A 178 -4.69 7.24 4.29
N LEU A 179 -3.67 8.00 3.90
CA LEU A 179 -3.71 8.98 2.82
C LEU A 179 -2.57 8.65 1.85
N PHE A 180 -2.89 8.46 0.59
CA PHE A 180 -1.92 8.19 -0.46
C PHE A 180 -2.16 9.09 -1.67
N TYR A 181 -1.11 9.75 -2.15
CA TYR A 181 -1.09 10.52 -3.38
C TYR A 181 -0.31 9.74 -4.43
N SER A 182 -1.00 9.20 -5.43
CA SER A 182 -0.40 8.29 -6.41
C SER A 182 0.40 9.02 -7.50
N GLU A 183 1.14 8.28 -8.32
CA GLU A 183 1.75 8.78 -9.56
C GLU A 183 0.72 9.41 -10.52
N GLU A 184 -0.51 8.90 -10.52
CA GLU A 184 -1.68 9.44 -11.24
C GLU A 184 -2.19 10.78 -10.68
N LYS A 185 -1.56 11.30 -9.62
CA LYS A 185 -1.90 12.60 -9.00
C LYS A 185 -3.33 12.66 -8.47
N VAL A 186 -3.81 11.51 -8.00
CA VAL A 186 -5.07 11.35 -7.27
C VAL A 186 -4.75 11.04 -5.82
N ILE A 187 -5.48 11.69 -4.91
CA ILE A 187 -5.44 11.35 -3.50
C ILE A 187 -6.48 10.29 -3.21
N THR A 188 -6.04 9.18 -2.63
CA THR A 188 -6.90 8.18 -2.04
C THR A 188 -6.78 8.25 -0.52
N CYS A 189 -7.90 8.20 0.18
CA CYS A 189 -7.91 8.12 1.64
C CYS A 189 -8.86 7.03 2.13
N PHE A 190 -8.36 6.17 3.01
CA PHE A 190 -9.16 5.17 3.71
C PHE A 190 -9.37 5.58 5.15
N THR A 191 -10.60 5.43 5.66
CA THR A 191 -10.89 5.77 7.05
C THR A 191 -12.11 5.02 7.60
N GLY A 192 -12.06 4.65 8.88
CA GLY A 192 -13.26 4.28 9.66
C GLY A 192 -14.10 5.48 10.12
N ASN A 193 -13.62 6.71 9.91
CA ASN A 193 -14.28 7.94 10.37
C ASN A 193 -14.38 8.98 9.24
N HIS A 194 -15.29 8.73 8.30
CA HIS A 194 -15.54 9.59 7.15
C HIS A 194 -15.86 11.04 7.53
N LEU A 195 -16.51 11.29 8.67
CA LEU A 195 -16.83 12.65 9.12
C LEU A 195 -15.57 13.48 9.42
N ARG A 196 -14.50 12.87 9.97
CA ARG A 196 -13.22 13.57 10.19
C ARG A 196 -12.56 13.98 8.88
N VAL A 197 -12.60 13.10 7.87
CA VAL A 197 -12.03 13.38 6.54
C VAL A 197 -12.88 14.42 5.79
N MET A 198 -14.21 14.35 5.87
CA MET A 198 -15.09 15.37 5.31
C MET A 198 -14.88 16.74 5.96
N ASP A 199 -14.68 16.80 7.28
CA ASP A 199 -14.33 18.04 7.98
C ASP A 199 -12.97 18.59 7.51
N LEU A 200 -11.94 17.74 7.40
CA LEU A 200 -10.64 18.13 6.84
C LEU A 200 -10.78 18.74 5.45
N PHE A 201 -11.47 18.04 4.55
CA PHE A 201 -11.68 18.50 3.18
C PHE A 201 -12.49 19.79 3.15
N SER A 202 -13.51 19.93 3.99
CA SER A 202 -14.28 21.16 4.14
C SER A 202 -13.45 22.34 4.65
N ARG A 203 -12.57 22.14 5.64
CA ARG A 203 -11.63 23.17 6.14
C ARG A 203 -10.62 23.60 5.08
N LEU A 204 -10.26 22.69 4.19
CA LEU A 204 -9.48 22.97 3.00
C LEU A 204 -10.34 23.56 1.86
N GLY A 205 -11.66 23.64 1.98
CA GLY A 205 -12.53 24.17 0.93
C GLY A 205 -12.69 23.24 -0.28
N LEU A 206 -12.36 21.96 -0.14
CA LEU A 206 -12.71 20.94 -1.14
C LEU A 206 -14.20 20.63 -1.05
N GLN A 207 -14.85 20.62 -2.20
CA GLN A 207 -16.27 20.30 -2.31
C GLN A 207 -16.46 18.84 -2.72
N HIS A 208 -17.52 18.23 -2.19
CA HIS A 208 -17.96 16.94 -2.66
C HIS A 208 -18.60 17.08 -4.04
N ASP A 209 -18.09 16.34 -5.02
CA ASP A 209 -18.60 16.35 -6.40
C ASP A 209 -18.70 14.91 -6.92
N PRO A 210 -19.91 14.32 -7.00
CA PRO A 210 -20.10 12.97 -7.54
C PRO A 210 -19.72 12.81 -9.01
N GLU A 211 -19.64 13.91 -9.76
CA GLU A 211 -19.26 13.92 -11.18
C GLU A 211 -17.82 14.44 -11.37
N LEU A 212 -17.01 14.42 -10.31
CA LEU A 212 -15.61 14.83 -10.34
C LEU A 212 -14.84 14.02 -11.37
N LEU A 213 -14.07 14.73 -12.20
CA LEU A 213 -13.15 14.13 -13.14
C LEU A 213 -11.84 13.82 -12.43
N PHE A 214 -11.29 12.65 -12.69
CA PHE A 214 -9.98 12.25 -12.22
C PHE A 214 -8.95 12.32 -13.35
N PRO A 215 -7.68 12.65 -13.05
CA PRO A 215 -6.53 12.45 -13.95
C PRO A 215 -6.55 11.17 -14.78
N THR A 216 -7.00 10.07 -14.19
CA THR A 216 -7.13 8.75 -14.82
C THR A 216 -8.22 8.66 -15.89
N ASP A 217 -9.17 9.61 -15.93
CA ASP A 217 -10.27 9.64 -16.89
C ASP A 217 -9.85 10.19 -18.27
N PHE A 218 -8.57 10.49 -18.45
CA PHE A 218 -8.03 11.01 -19.70
C PHE A 218 -6.59 10.58 -19.95
N GLY A 219 -6.21 10.56 -21.23
CA GLY A 219 -4.82 10.35 -21.63
C GLY A 219 -3.92 11.49 -21.16
N HIS A 220 -2.78 11.11 -20.61
CA HIS A 220 -1.79 12.01 -20.04
C HIS A 220 -0.42 11.31 -20.04
N ASP A 221 0.64 12.10 -19.87
CA ASP A 221 2.02 11.64 -19.76
C ASP A 221 2.57 11.91 -18.36
N HIS A 222 3.40 11.00 -17.87
CA HIS A 222 4.19 11.16 -16.65
C HIS A 222 5.60 11.60 -17.05
N LEU A 223 6.10 12.65 -16.40
CA LEU A 223 7.38 13.28 -16.70
C LEU A 223 8.22 13.41 -15.43
N SER A 224 9.50 13.08 -15.55
CA SER A 224 10.47 13.33 -14.49
C SER A 224 10.75 14.84 -14.42
N LEU A 225 11.04 15.34 -13.22
CA LEU A 225 11.44 16.74 -13.03
C LEU A 225 12.67 17.14 -13.87
N LEU A 226 13.55 16.19 -14.21
CA LEU A 226 14.71 16.40 -15.08
C LEU A 226 14.35 16.77 -16.52
N TRP A 227 13.14 16.45 -16.98
CA TRP A 227 12.71 16.70 -18.36
C TRP A 227 12.24 18.14 -18.57
N HIS A 228 12.05 18.91 -17.50
CA HIS A 228 11.60 20.28 -17.56
C HIS A 228 12.77 21.26 -17.61
N PRO A 229 12.72 22.28 -18.49
CA PRO A 229 13.63 23.40 -18.39
C PRO A 229 13.49 24.08 -17.02
N ARG A 230 14.62 24.52 -16.45
CA ARG A 230 14.69 25.05 -15.07
C ARG A 230 13.71 26.19 -14.83
N GLU A 231 13.47 27.03 -15.81
CA GLU A 231 12.53 28.16 -15.75
C GLU A 231 11.05 27.74 -15.63
N HIS A 232 10.70 26.53 -16.08
CA HIS A 232 9.34 25.99 -16.00
C HIS A 232 9.07 25.24 -14.69
N LEU A 233 10.12 24.90 -13.93
CA LEU A 233 9.95 24.28 -12.63
C LEU A 233 9.38 25.28 -11.60
N PRO A 234 8.61 24.82 -10.60
CA PRO A 234 8.25 25.61 -9.42
C PRO A 234 9.48 26.15 -8.69
N LYS A 235 9.37 27.33 -8.07
CA LYS A 235 10.50 28.04 -7.44
C LYS A 235 11.38 27.15 -6.54
N PRO A 236 10.83 26.32 -5.61
CA PRO A 236 11.65 25.47 -4.75
C PRO A 236 12.48 24.43 -5.51
N LEU A 237 12.05 24.04 -6.70
CA LEU A 237 12.70 23.02 -7.53
C LEU A 237 13.77 23.60 -8.46
N ARG A 238 13.67 24.90 -8.80
CA ARG A 238 14.66 25.56 -9.69
C ARG A 238 16.06 25.57 -9.11
N GLU A 239 16.16 25.68 -7.79
CA GLU A 239 17.41 25.88 -7.04
C GLU A 239 18.16 24.57 -6.75
N LEU A 240 17.51 23.41 -6.97
CA LEU A 240 18.10 22.10 -6.75
C LEU A 240 19.11 21.76 -7.87
N ASP A 241 20.04 20.84 -7.67
CA ASP A 241 20.87 20.34 -8.77
C ASP A 241 20.15 19.21 -9.54
N GLU A 242 20.79 18.60 -10.55
CA GLU A 242 20.17 17.51 -11.31
C GLU A 242 19.97 16.26 -10.45
N LYS A 243 20.95 15.91 -9.61
CA LYS A 243 20.86 14.74 -8.73
C LYS A 243 19.65 14.88 -7.77
N ALA A 244 19.45 16.05 -7.20
CA ALA A 244 18.34 16.33 -6.31
C ALA A 244 16.98 16.39 -7.02
N LEU A 245 16.93 16.56 -8.34
CA LEU A 245 15.68 16.47 -9.12
C LEU A 245 15.39 15.06 -9.65
N ASP A 246 16.39 14.18 -9.68
CA ASP A 246 16.23 12.81 -10.14
C ASP A 246 15.49 11.98 -9.09
N TYR A 247 14.28 11.52 -9.44
CA TYR A 247 13.45 10.73 -8.53
C TYR A 247 14.09 9.45 -8.07
N VAL A 248 14.88 8.78 -8.91
CA VAL A 248 15.59 7.57 -8.49
C VAL A 248 16.58 7.90 -7.36
N HIS A 249 17.25 9.05 -7.44
CA HIS A 249 18.20 9.46 -6.42
C HIS A 249 17.52 9.95 -5.15
N PHE A 250 16.62 10.94 -5.23
CA PHE A 250 16.02 11.48 -4.00
C PHE A 250 15.08 10.49 -3.32
N CYS A 251 14.45 9.55 -4.06
CA CYS A 251 13.66 8.49 -3.45
C CYS A 251 14.56 7.48 -2.75
N ARG A 252 15.73 7.13 -3.32
CA ARG A 252 16.72 6.28 -2.62
C ARG A 252 17.25 6.95 -1.36
N ASP A 253 17.63 8.22 -1.44
CA ASP A 253 18.05 8.99 -0.28
C ASP A 253 16.94 8.98 0.80
N LEU A 254 15.67 9.17 0.41
CA LEU A 254 14.54 9.10 1.34
C LEU A 254 14.30 7.69 1.91
N THR A 255 14.48 6.63 1.11
CA THR A 255 14.38 5.25 1.62
C THR A 255 15.48 4.93 2.62
N GLU A 256 16.69 5.46 2.43
CA GLU A 256 17.80 5.30 3.37
C GLU A 256 17.56 6.14 4.64
N ASP A 257 17.14 7.40 4.50
CA ASP A 257 16.89 8.32 5.62
C ASP A 257 15.78 7.82 6.55
N LEU A 258 14.77 7.13 5.99
CA LEU A 258 13.62 6.60 6.73
C LEU A 258 13.72 5.10 7.04
N ASP A 259 14.88 4.45 6.81
CA ASP A 259 15.07 3.00 6.99
C ASP A 259 13.97 2.16 6.32
N MET A 260 13.53 2.58 5.13
CA MET A 260 12.40 1.97 4.43
C MET A 260 12.76 0.62 3.84
N TYR A 261 11.74 -0.24 3.68
CA TYR A 261 11.89 -1.55 3.06
C TYR A 261 10.83 -1.78 1.99
N PRO A 262 11.17 -2.51 0.92
CA PRO A 262 10.25 -2.81 -0.15
C PRO A 262 9.16 -3.78 0.35
N VAL A 263 7.98 -3.64 -0.23
CA VAL A 263 6.78 -4.41 0.10
C VAL A 263 6.31 -5.17 -1.15
N GLU A 264 6.05 -6.47 -1.01
CA GLU A 264 5.48 -7.31 -2.08
C GLU A 264 3.94 -7.33 -2.03
N GLU A 265 3.28 -7.18 -3.18
CA GLU A 265 1.81 -7.09 -3.34
C GLU A 265 1.02 -8.39 -3.04
N SER A 266 1.60 -9.37 -2.37
CA SER A 266 1.02 -10.73 -2.34
C SER A 266 -0.25 -10.88 -1.50
N LEU A 267 -0.54 -9.94 -0.59
CA LEU A 267 -1.72 -9.98 0.27
C LEU A 267 -2.20 -8.55 0.58
N SER A 268 -3.38 -8.16 0.10
CA SER A 268 -3.97 -6.83 0.32
C SER A 268 -5.32 -6.94 1.04
N PHE A 269 -5.45 -6.30 2.20
CA PHE A 269 -6.69 -6.28 2.96
C PHE A 269 -6.81 -5.00 3.81
N PHE A 270 -8.02 -4.71 4.29
CA PHE A 270 -8.27 -3.57 5.18
C PHE A 270 -8.99 -4.05 6.45
N LEU A 271 -8.40 -3.84 7.62
CA LEU A 271 -9.10 -3.97 8.92
C LEU A 271 -9.44 -2.57 9.43
N SER A 272 -10.71 -2.32 9.75
CA SER A 272 -11.10 -1.03 10.31
C SER A 272 -10.60 -0.91 11.75
N LYS A 273 -10.53 0.32 12.28
CA LYS A 273 -10.24 0.54 13.70
C LYS A 273 -11.17 -0.28 14.61
N ARG A 274 -12.44 -0.39 14.24
CA ARG A 274 -13.41 -1.21 14.96
C ARG A 274 -13.06 -2.70 14.92
N ASP A 275 -12.62 -3.20 13.76
CA ASP A 275 -12.17 -4.59 13.64
C ASP A 275 -10.97 -4.82 14.57
N GLN A 276 -9.99 -3.92 14.56
CA GLN A 276 -8.81 -3.96 15.43
C GLN A 276 -9.19 -3.93 16.92
N ASP A 277 -10.06 -2.99 17.34
CA ASP A 277 -10.53 -2.88 18.73
C ASP A 277 -11.24 -4.17 19.21
N ILE A 278 -12.03 -4.82 18.33
CA ILE A 278 -12.69 -6.09 18.63
C ILE A 278 -11.65 -7.20 18.82
N ILE A 279 -10.64 -7.24 17.94
CA ILE A 279 -9.60 -8.26 17.94
C ILE A 279 -8.69 -8.10 19.16
N GLU A 280 -8.25 -6.89 19.49
CA GLU A 280 -7.51 -6.57 20.72
C GLU A 280 -8.29 -7.07 21.94
N GLY A 281 -9.59 -6.74 22.01
CA GLY A 281 -10.46 -7.20 23.08
C GLY A 281 -10.64 -8.73 23.15
N ILE A 282 -10.45 -9.46 22.03
CA ILE A 282 -10.41 -10.93 22.01
C ILE A 282 -9.07 -11.43 22.55
N LEU A 283 -7.95 -10.90 22.03
CA LEU A 283 -6.61 -11.34 22.42
C LEU A 283 -6.31 -11.11 23.91
N LEU A 284 -6.75 -9.97 24.47
CA LEU A 284 -6.63 -9.66 25.91
C LEU A 284 -7.34 -10.66 26.83
N ARG A 285 -8.28 -11.47 26.31
CA ARG A 285 -8.99 -12.49 27.10
C ARG A 285 -8.22 -13.80 27.23
N HIS A 286 -7.13 -13.99 26.48
CA HIS A 286 -6.32 -15.20 26.51
C HIS A 286 -4.93 -14.91 27.08
N GLU A 287 -4.55 -15.59 28.17
CA GLU A 287 -3.30 -15.31 28.90
C GLU A 287 -2.05 -15.39 28.00
N GLU A 288 -2.00 -16.38 27.10
CA GLU A 288 -0.86 -16.58 26.18
C GLU A 288 -0.86 -15.63 24.98
N TYR A 289 -1.98 -14.97 24.66
CA TYR A 289 -2.08 -14.09 23.48
C TYR A 289 -2.20 -12.61 23.84
N ALA A 290 -2.38 -12.27 25.11
CA ALA A 290 -2.57 -10.91 25.58
C ALA A 290 -1.38 -9.99 25.24
N GLU A 291 -0.16 -10.54 25.14
CA GLU A 291 1.01 -9.75 24.75
C GLU A 291 0.96 -9.24 23.30
N PHE A 292 0.22 -9.91 22.43
CA PHE A 292 0.03 -9.54 21.02
C PHE A 292 -1.19 -8.64 20.81
N ALA A 293 -1.93 -8.30 21.86
CA ALA A 293 -3.18 -7.54 21.72
C ALA A 293 -2.94 -6.09 21.30
N GLU A 294 -1.81 -5.51 21.72
CA GLU A 294 -1.42 -4.15 21.32
C GLU A 294 -0.73 -4.12 19.95
N ASP A 295 -0.38 -5.29 19.40
CA ASP A 295 0.20 -5.41 18.07
C ASP A 295 -0.88 -5.28 17.00
N ASP A 296 -0.46 -4.79 15.84
CA ASP A 296 -1.32 -4.60 14.70
C ASP A 296 -1.73 -5.97 14.12
N PHE A 297 -3.02 -6.36 14.21
CA PHE A 297 -3.42 -7.76 13.94
C PHE A 297 -3.08 -8.24 12.52
N GLY A 298 -3.14 -7.34 11.55
CA GLY A 298 -2.72 -7.69 10.19
C GLY A 298 -1.23 -8.04 10.07
N ASN A 299 -0.34 -7.60 10.97
CA ASN A 299 1.04 -8.09 11.02
C ASN A 299 1.07 -9.61 11.22
N LEU A 300 0.20 -10.13 12.10
CA LEU A 300 0.08 -11.57 12.31
C LEU A 300 -0.43 -12.30 11.06
N LEU A 301 -1.32 -11.67 10.29
CA LEU A 301 -1.80 -12.21 9.02
C LEU A 301 -0.68 -12.24 7.96
N PHE A 302 0.19 -11.23 7.95
CA PHE A 302 1.38 -11.20 7.10
C PHE A 302 2.44 -12.21 7.52
N ASP A 303 2.75 -12.29 8.81
CA ASP A 303 3.66 -13.29 9.36
C ASP A 303 3.23 -14.71 8.97
N TRP A 304 1.91 -14.95 8.90
CA TRP A 304 1.38 -16.23 8.44
C TRP A 304 1.66 -16.44 6.95
N ASN A 305 1.41 -15.42 6.13
CA ASN A 305 1.72 -15.47 4.70
C ASN A 305 3.22 -15.67 4.42
N ASP A 306 4.08 -14.96 5.13
CA ASP A 306 5.54 -15.05 5.00
C ASP A 306 6.06 -16.42 5.41
N PHE A 307 5.54 -16.97 6.53
CA PHE A 307 5.83 -18.34 6.92
C PHE A 307 5.42 -19.36 5.83
N VAL A 308 4.24 -19.19 5.23
CA VAL A 308 3.78 -20.07 4.14
C VAL A 308 4.65 -19.92 2.89
N LEU A 309 5.02 -18.69 2.52
CA LEU A 309 5.94 -18.39 1.42
C LEU A 309 7.32 -19.04 1.64
N GLU A 310 7.88 -18.92 2.84
CA GLU A 310 9.14 -19.58 3.19
C GLU A 310 9.01 -21.10 3.06
N CYS A 311 7.89 -21.65 3.55
CA CYS A 311 7.59 -23.08 3.42
C CYS A 311 7.47 -23.56 1.97
N GLU A 312 6.90 -22.74 1.08
CA GLU A 312 6.86 -23.02 -0.36
C GLU A 312 8.25 -22.96 -0.99
N GLY A 313 9.04 -21.92 -0.66
CA GLY A 313 10.38 -21.66 -1.20
C GLY A 313 11.47 -22.60 -0.71
N GLY A 314 11.21 -23.34 0.37
CA GLY A 314 12.14 -24.31 0.97
C GLY A 314 12.55 -23.90 2.37
N PHE A 315 11.68 -24.18 3.34
CA PHE A 315 11.83 -23.80 4.75
C PHE A 315 13.21 -24.15 5.30
N THR A 316 13.94 -23.16 5.79
CA THR A 316 15.34 -23.36 6.23
C THR A 316 15.49 -23.55 7.74
N GLY A 317 14.45 -23.23 8.50
CA GLY A 317 14.45 -23.32 9.94
C GLY A 317 14.40 -24.74 10.52
N ASP A 318 14.41 -24.79 11.86
CA ASP A 318 14.33 -26.02 12.65
C ASP A 318 12.89 -26.39 13.04
N LEU A 319 12.71 -27.46 13.83
CA LEU A 319 11.37 -27.89 14.27
C LEU A 319 10.68 -26.89 15.18
N TRP A 320 11.42 -26.15 16.00
CA TRP A 320 10.87 -25.16 16.91
C TRP A 320 10.37 -23.95 16.12
N GLU A 321 11.15 -23.42 15.18
CA GLU A 321 10.75 -22.31 14.29
C GLU A 321 9.50 -22.68 13.48
N TYR A 322 9.46 -23.91 12.94
CA TYR A 322 8.27 -24.41 12.26
C TYR A 322 7.04 -24.44 13.17
N GLN A 323 7.20 -24.86 14.44
CA GLN A 323 6.11 -24.86 15.42
C GLN A 323 5.65 -23.45 15.79
N GLN A 324 6.54 -22.46 15.82
CA GLN A 324 6.17 -21.05 16.04
C GLN A 324 5.25 -20.55 14.92
N GLY A 325 5.58 -20.84 13.64
CA GLY A 325 4.69 -20.51 12.51
C GLY A 325 3.31 -21.17 12.61
N LEU A 326 3.22 -22.39 13.13
CA LEU A 326 1.92 -23.05 13.39
C LEU A 326 1.15 -22.43 14.57
N GLN A 327 1.85 -21.98 15.63
CA GLN A 327 1.26 -21.30 16.78
C GLN A 327 0.67 -19.94 16.38
N LEU A 328 1.31 -19.23 15.46
CA LEU A 328 0.75 -18.02 14.87
C LEU A 328 -0.64 -18.29 14.25
N ARG A 329 -0.77 -19.39 13.49
CA ARG A 329 -2.07 -19.77 12.91
C ARG A 329 -3.11 -20.18 13.95
N ASP A 330 -2.69 -20.73 15.09
CA ASP A 330 -3.56 -20.99 16.24
C ASP A 330 -4.10 -19.70 16.87
N MET A 331 -3.27 -18.66 16.97
CA MET A 331 -3.70 -17.34 17.46
C MET A 331 -4.73 -16.72 16.52
N ILE A 332 -4.47 -16.76 15.21
CA ILE A 332 -5.44 -16.32 14.18
C ILE A 332 -6.75 -17.12 14.31
N GLN A 333 -6.66 -18.45 14.51
CA GLN A 333 -7.84 -19.28 14.69
C GLN A 333 -8.65 -18.89 15.94
N TYR A 334 -7.97 -18.59 17.05
CA TYR A 334 -8.62 -18.14 18.28
C TYR A 334 -9.42 -16.85 18.04
N VAL A 335 -8.84 -15.89 17.31
CA VAL A 335 -9.55 -14.67 16.93
C VAL A 335 -10.76 -14.99 16.04
N ILE A 336 -10.63 -15.87 15.06
CA ILE A 336 -11.75 -16.30 14.19
C ILE A 336 -12.88 -16.95 15.02
N ASP A 337 -12.53 -17.86 15.94
CA ASP A 337 -13.48 -18.62 16.74
C ASP A 337 -14.33 -17.71 17.66
N GLU A 338 -13.69 -16.69 18.25
CA GLU A 338 -14.30 -15.74 19.19
C GLU A 338 -14.88 -14.48 18.52
N SER A 339 -14.57 -14.24 17.25
CA SER A 339 -15.04 -13.06 16.51
C SER A 339 -16.53 -13.13 16.15
N PRO A 340 -17.23 -11.99 16.14
CA PRO A 340 -18.56 -11.90 15.52
C PRO A 340 -18.52 -12.33 14.05
N GLU A 341 -19.66 -12.76 13.51
CA GLU A 341 -19.80 -13.32 12.16
C GLU A 341 -19.13 -12.47 11.07
N VAL A 342 -19.34 -11.15 11.09
CA VAL A 342 -18.78 -10.24 10.08
C VAL A 342 -17.25 -10.21 10.10
N GLN A 343 -16.64 -10.05 11.28
CA GLN A 343 -15.18 -10.05 11.43
C GLN A 343 -14.60 -11.44 11.11
N ARG A 344 -15.29 -12.50 11.53
CA ARG A 344 -14.90 -13.88 11.26
C ARG A 344 -14.82 -14.18 9.76
N GLU A 345 -15.89 -13.88 9.02
CA GLU A 345 -15.94 -14.07 7.56
C GLU A 345 -14.82 -13.28 6.88
N LYS A 346 -14.63 -12.02 7.29
CA LYS A 346 -13.59 -11.16 6.76
C LYS A 346 -12.18 -11.73 6.99
N ILE A 347 -11.85 -12.19 8.19
CA ILE A 347 -10.53 -12.77 8.48
C ILE A 347 -10.33 -14.08 7.69
N ILE A 348 -11.36 -14.92 7.58
CA ILE A 348 -11.32 -16.15 6.78
C ILE A 348 -11.05 -15.86 5.31
N ASP A 349 -11.73 -14.85 4.74
CA ASP A 349 -11.53 -14.45 3.35
C ASP A 349 -10.09 -13.96 3.11
N ILE A 350 -9.53 -13.19 4.04
CA ILE A 350 -8.15 -12.68 3.95
C ILE A 350 -7.13 -13.82 3.92
N ILE A 351 -7.21 -14.78 4.85
CA ILE A 351 -6.21 -15.85 4.95
C ILE A 351 -6.48 -17.04 4.00
N GLY A 352 -7.61 -17.04 3.29
CA GLY A 352 -8.08 -18.19 2.53
C GLY A 352 -7.10 -18.68 1.48
N GLU A 353 -6.49 -17.77 0.72
CA GLU A 353 -5.49 -18.12 -0.30
C GLU A 353 -4.21 -18.70 0.34
N THR A 354 -3.71 -18.04 1.39
CA THR A 354 -2.53 -18.46 2.15
C THR A 354 -2.74 -19.84 2.79
N ASP A 355 -3.92 -20.10 3.37
CA ASP A 355 -4.29 -21.40 3.92
C ASP A 355 -4.31 -22.49 2.82
N GLU A 356 -4.85 -22.20 1.63
CA GLU A 356 -4.88 -23.14 0.51
C GLU A 356 -3.48 -23.43 -0.05
N ARG A 357 -2.61 -22.43 -0.10
CA ARG A 357 -1.17 -22.58 -0.43
C ARG A 357 -0.48 -23.52 0.54
N PHE A 358 -0.63 -23.28 1.84
CA PHE A 358 -0.05 -24.15 2.87
C PHE A 358 -0.58 -25.58 2.77
N LYS A 359 -1.90 -25.76 2.59
CA LYS A 359 -2.49 -27.08 2.37
C LYS A 359 -1.80 -27.79 1.21
N LYS A 360 -1.63 -27.16 0.05
CA LYS A 360 -1.04 -27.79 -1.15
C LYS A 360 0.38 -28.31 -0.92
N ILE A 361 1.16 -27.67 -0.05
CA ILE A 361 2.53 -28.09 0.25
C ILE A 361 2.65 -29.09 1.40
N LEU A 362 1.60 -29.34 2.19
CA LEU A 362 1.63 -30.36 3.25
C LEU A 362 1.68 -31.79 2.68
N THR A 363 2.62 -32.58 3.18
CA THR A 363 2.84 -34.00 2.88
C THR A 363 2.76 -34.86 4.15
N ASP A 364 2.59 -36.18 4.00
CA ASP A 364 2.41 -37.14 5.11
C ASP A 364 1.31 -36.73 6.12
N ARG A 365 0.17 -36.24 5.60
CA ARG A 365 -0.98 -35.74 6.38
C ARG A 365 -1.67 -36.75 7.29
N ARG A 366 -1.18 -38.00 7.34
CA ARG A 366 -1.66 -39.06 8.24
C ARG A 366 -1.14 -38.86 9.67
N LYS A 367 -0.04 -38.13 9.82
CA LYS A 367 0.59 -37.81 11.10
C LYS A 367 0.30 -36.36 11.48
N ARG A 368 0.33 -36.08 12.78
CA ARG A 368 0.09 -34.75 13.33
C ARG A 368 1.30 -34.31 14.16
N LEU A 369 1.76 -33.08 13.93
CA LEU A 369 2.72 -32.44 14.84
C LEU A 369 2.00 -32.18 16.17
N ALA A 370 2.55 -32.72 17.27
CA ALA A 370 1.86 -32.77 18.54
C ALA A 370 1.59 -31.37 19.12
N HIS A 371 0.33 -30.95 19.04
CA HIS A 371 -0.36 -30.13 20.03
C HIS A 371 -1.77 -30.71 20.13
N ALA A 372 -2.15 -31.26 21.29
CA ALA A 372 -3.54 -31.61 21.53
C ALA A 372 -4.34 -30.29 21.52
N PRO A 373 -5.42 -30.17 20.74
CA PRO A 373 -6.28 -29.00 20.89
C PRO A 373 -6.82 -29.03 22.34
N PRO A 374 -6.94 -27.87 23.01
CA PRO A 374 -7.64 -27.82 24.29
C PRO A 374 -9.03 -28.46 24.09
N GLU A 375 -9.42 -29.31 25.06
CA GLU A 375 -10.65 -30.09 24.99
C GLU A 375 -11.83 -29.18 24.65
N GLY A 376 -12.44 -29.38 23.48
CA GLY A 376 -13.63 -28.63 23.05
C GLY A 376 -13.58 -28.05 21.64
N ASN A 377 -12.40 -27.93 21.01
CA ASN A 377 -12.34 -27.32 19.67
C ASN A 377 -12.63 -28.36 18.56
N GLN A 378 -13.82 -28.28 17.96
CA GLN A 378 -14.34 -29.23 16.95
C GLN A 378 -13.75 -29.03 15.54
N HIS A 379 -12.98 -27.96 15.32
CA HIS A 379 -12.37 -27.70 14.03
C HIS A 379 -11.05 -28.44 13.87
N GLU A 380 -10.98 -29.30 12.86
CA GLU A 380 -9.76 -30.02 12.47
C GLU A 380 -8.70 -29.01 12.02
N ARG A 381 -7.69 -28.77 12.87
CA ARG A 381 -6.57 -27.85 12.60
C ARG A 381 -5.64 -28.43 11.53
N PHE A 382 -6.00 -28.23 10.27
CA PHE A 382 -5.29 -28.82 9.13
C PHE A 382 -3.80 -28.48 9.09
N TRP A 383 -3.39 -27.33 9.62
CA TRP A 383 -1.99 -26.87 9.60
C TRP A 383 -1.05 -27.76 10.43
N TYR A 384 -1.57 -28.56 11.36
CA TYR A 384 -0.80 -29.58 12.06
C TYR A 384 -0.77 -30.94 11.33
N HIS A 385 -1.52 -31.11 10.24
CA HIS A 385 -1.70 -32.39 9.55
C HIS A 385 -0.68 -32.55 8.43
N GLY A 386 0.50 -33.05 8.80
CA GLY A 386 1.62 -33.30 7.90
C GLY A 386 2.79 -32.34 8.11
N ILE A 387 3.73 -32.40 7.17
CA ILE A 387 4.93 -31.54 7.11
C ILE A 387 5.06 -30.99 5.70
N VAL A 388 5.56 -29.76 5.57
CA VAL A 388 5.86 -29.15 4.28
C VAL A 388 6.76 -30.01 3.40
N ARG A 389 6.41 -30.09 2.11
CA ARG A 389 7.12 -30.88 1.09
C ARG A 389 8.60 -30.50 0.99
N ASN A 390 8.88 -29.20 1.08
CA ASN A 390 10.20 -28.63 0.86
C ASN A 390 10.93 -28.37 2.19
N ALA A 391 10.78 -29.25 3.18
CA ALA A 391 11.48 -29.14 4.47
C ALA A 391 13.00 -29.14 4.29
N GLY A 392 13.68 -28.11 4.80
CA GLY A 392 15.13 -27.95 4.78
C GLY A 392 15.89 -28.98 5.63
N ALA A 393 17.21 -28.84 5.68
CA ALA A 393 18.07 -29.82 6.33
C ALA A 393 17.87 -29.89 7.85
N GLU A 394 17.67 -28.75 8.51
CA GLU A 394 17.49 -28.68 9.97
C GLU A 394 16.14 -29.26 10.39
N LEU A 395 15.03 -28.79 9.81
CA LEU A 395 13.70 -29.38 10.07
C LEU A 395 13.68 -30.90 9.83
N ARG A 396 14.24 -31.40 8.72
CA ARG A 396 14.31 -32.86 8.48
C ARG A 396 15.10 -33.60 9.55
N ARG A 397 16.20 -33.04 10.03
CA ARG A 397 17.04 -33.63 11.09
C ARG A 397 16.26 -33.76 12.40
N ASP A 398 15.51 -32.74 12.76
CA ASP A 398 14.72 -32.74 13.99
C ASP A 398 13.47 -33.61 13.89
N LEU A 399 12.87 -33.71 12.71
CA LEU A 399 11.82 -34.70 12.42
C LEU A 399 12.35 -36.14 12.55
N ILE A 400 13.58 -36.42 12.11
CA ILE A 400 14.22 -37.74 12.36
C ILE A 400 14.41 -37.98 13.85
N ARG A 401 14.95 -37.00 14.59
CA ARG A 401 15.22 -37.11 16.03
C ARG A 401 13.95 -37.27 16.87
N SER A 402 12.87 -36.61 16.48
CA SER A 402 11.54 -36.73 17.10
C SER A 402 10.82 -38.02 16.71
N GLY A 403 11.40 -38.85 15.85
CA GLY A 403 10.79 -40.11 15.42
C GLY A 403 9.65 -39.92 14.42
N TRP A 404 9.53 -38.76 13.75
CA TRP A 404 8.51 -38.51 12.75
C TRP A 404 8.48 -39.58 11.65
N TYR A 405 9.66 -40.04 11.23
CA TYR A 405 9.81 -41.10 10.23
C TYR A 405 9.83 -42.51 10.83
N HIS A 406 9.72 -42.64 12.16
CA HIS A 406 9.65 -43.91 12.87
C HIS A 406 8.18 -44.23 13.16
N ASN A 407 7.46 -44.54 12.08
CA ASN A 407 6.23 -45.34 11.99
C ASN A 407 5.76 -45.33 10.53
#